data_AF-A0A9E3R7P7-F1
#
_entry.id   AF-A0A9E3R7P7-F1
#
_cell.length_a   1.000
_cell.length_b   1.000
_cell.length_c   1.000
_cell.angle_alpha   90.00
_cell.angle_beta   90.00
_cell.angle_gamma   90.00
#
_symmetry.space_group_name_H-M   'P 1'
#
loop_
_entity.id
_entity.type
_entity.pdbx_description
1 polymer ?
#
loop_
_entity_poly.entity_id
_entity_poly.type
_entity_poly.pdbx_seq_one_letter_code
_entity_poly.pdbx_strand_id
1 'polypeptide(L)'
;MSDARERLRQYLEQRREMGEREFVLDSLSVEEALKVLTTGAAPPPFPERKSPAPEAGRGPGAGPGSVPEPPRSLRTEGVTEDWRSIVGAPDPKIQRSRPGAPPPVARTGATPAPGAPSTEDADAAATAPPAPAPRAVGANPSHVPIEMPAILAKAKTLDDVAKAIAACKACSLSGTAINHVPGEGDPNAKFVVVGEAPGATEDELGRPFVGKSGELLTKILEAIDFRREQVFICNVIKHRPPMNRNPSPDEVAACAPFLLRQLELLKPKVILALGNFAAQTLLETDLGVTKLRATEHSYRGIPLVVTFHPAALLRNPNYKRPAWEDVQLARRIFDRA
;
A
#
# COMPACT_ATOMS: atom_id res chain seq x y z
N MET A 1 34.90 4.66 19.37
CA MET A 1 35.11 3.93 18.10
C MET A 1 34.60 2.48 18.10
N SER A 2 34.34 1.82 19.25
CA SER A 2 33.85 0.42 19.27
C SER A 2 32.34 0.29 18.96
N ASP A 3 31.52 1.27 19.36
CA ASP A 3 30.04 1.20 19.29
C ASP A 3 29.47 1.21 17.86
N ALA A 4 30.06 1.98 16.93
CA ALA A 4 29.54 2.08 15.56
C ALA A 4 29.79 0.82 14.72
N ARG A 5 30.94 0.15 14.93
CA ARG A 5 31.26 -1.12 14.27
C ARG A 5 30.42 -2.26 14.81
N GLU A 6 30.16 -2.27 16.12
CA GLU A 6 29.28 -3.24 16.77
C GLU A 6 27.84 -3.14 16.22
N ARG A 7 27.31 -1.91 16.13
CA ARG A 7 25.95 -1.66 15.62
C ARG A 7 25.79 -2.03 14.15
N LEU A 8 26.79 -1.71 13.32
CA LEU A 8 26.77 -2.10 11.90
C LEU A 8 26.84 -3.63 11.76
N ARG A 9 27.62 -4.31 12.60
CA ARG A 9 27.71 -5.77 12.62
C ARG A 9 26.37 -6.41 12.99
N GLN A 10 25.74 -5.97 14.08
CA GLN A 10 24.44 -6.47 14.51
C GLN A 10 23.36 -6.26 13.44
N TYR A 11 23.37 -5.10 12.78
CA TYR A 11 22.46 -4.79 11.67
C TYR A 11 22.64 -5.73 10.46
N LEU A 12 23.89 -6.03 10.09
CA LEU A 12 24.19 -6.94 8.99
C LEU A 12 23.87 -8.40 9.33
N GLU A 13 24.12 -8.83 10.56
CA GLU A 13 23.77 -10.18 11.04
C GLU A 13 22.25 -10.39 11.04
N GLN A 14 21.49 -9.40 11.50
CA GLN A 14 20.01 -9.43 11.47
C GLN A 14 19.46 -9.51 10.04
N ARG A 15 20.01 -8.75 9.09
CA ARG A 15 19.59 -8.81 7.68
C ARG A 15 19.92 -10.13 7.00
N ARG A 16 21.06 -10.74 7.36
CA ARG A 16 21.46 -12.07 6.88
C ARG A 16 20.50 -13.16 7.40
N GLU A 17 20.08 -13.08 8.67
CA GLU A 17 19.06 -13.99 9.23
C GLU A 17 17.70 -13.86 8.54
N MET A 18 17.37 -12.64 8.07
CA MET A 18 16.16 -12.39 7.26
C MET A 18 16.31 -12.78 5.78
N GLY A 19 17.43 -13.38 5.37
CA GLY A 19 17.63 -13.93 4.03
C GLY A 19 17.98 -12.89 2.95
N GLU A 20 18.33 -11.66 3.33
CA GLU A 20 18.78 -10.62 2.39
C GLU A 20 20.22 -10.89 1.94
N ARG A 21 20.48 -10.85 0.62
CA ARG A 21 21.80 -11.16 0.03
C ARG A 21 22.53 -9.96 -0.56
N GLU A 22 21.91 -8.78 -0.62
CA GLU A 22 22.49 -7.61 -1.29
C GLU A 22 22.20 -6.32 -0.51
N PHE A 23 23.23 -5.49 -0.35
CA PHE A 23 23.25 -4.30 0.51
C PHE A 23 23.24 -3.04 -0.38
N VAL A 24 22.16 -2.27 -0.34
CA VAL A 24 22.06 -0.97 -1.04
C VAL A 24 21.86 0.12 0.01
N LEU A 25 22.89 0.94 0.21
CA LEU A 25 22.79 2.16 1.01
C LEU A 25 22.24 3.26 0.12
N ASP A 26 20.96 3.57 0.28
CA ASP A 26 20.37 4.75 -0.35
C ASP A 26 21.10 6.00 0.17
N SER A 27 21.78 6.70 -0.75
CA SER A 27 22.42 8.03 -0.63
C SER A 27 23.87 8.19 -0.14
N LEU A 28 24.65 7.12 0.05
CA LEU A 28 26.12 7.23 0.12
C LEU A 28 26.77 6.29 -0.91
N SER A 29 27.74 6.79 -1.68
CA SER A 29 28.59 5.92 -2.49
C SER A 29 29.45 5.02 -1.60
N VAL A 30 29.85 3.86 -2.13
CA VAL A 30 30.70 2.87 -1.41
C VAL A 30 31.99 3.51 -0.90
N GLU A 31 32.56 4.44 -1.66
CA GLU A 31 33.76 5.19 -1.26
C GLU A 31 33.48 6.16 -0.10
N GLU A 32 32.33 6.83 -0.08
CA GLU A 32 31.94 7.74 1.01
C GLU A 32 31.67 6.96 2.31
N ALA A 33 31.05 5.79 2.21
CA ALA A 33 30.85 4.90 3.34
C ALA A 33 32.20 4.42 3.92
N LEU A 34 33.16 4.05 3.05
CA LEU A 34 34.51 3.67 3.46
C LEU A 34 35.29 4.84 4.08
N LYS A 35 35.09 6.07 3.61
CA LYS A 35 35.77 7.28 4.12
C LYS A 35 35.31 7.67 5.52
N VAL A 36 34.00 7.58 5.79
CA VAL A 36 33.41 7.80 7.13
C VAL A 36 33.90 6.72 8.11
N LEU A 37 33.99 5.47 7.65
CA LEU A 37 34.45 4.33 8.46
C LEU A 37 35.95 4.33 8.78
N THR A 38 36.77 5.04 7.99
CA THR A 38 38.23 5.08 8.15
C THR A 38 38.74 6.31 8.89
N THR A 39 38.05 7.45 8.80
CA THR A 39 38.58 8.74 9.30
C THR A 39 37.80 9.36 10.46
N GLY A 40 36.57 8.90 10.75
CA GLY A 40 35.75 9.45 11.83
C GLY A 40 35.31 10.91 11.64
N ALA A 41 35.46 11.46 10.42
CA ALA A 41 35.05 12.82 10.10
C ALA A 41 33.53 12.93 9.90
N ALA A 42 32.97 14.11 10.23
CA ALA A 42 31.57 14.43 9.99
C ALA A 42 31.28 14.48 8.47
N PRO A 43 30.07 14.04 8.02
CA PRO A 43 29.70 14.07 6.61
C PRO A 43 29.66 15.52 6.08
N PRO A 44 29.96 15.74 4.79
CA PRO A 44 29.95 17.07 4.21
C PRO A 44 28.54 17.67 4.23
N PRO A 45 28.41 19.00 4.44
CA PRO A 45 27.11 19.67 4.37
C PRO A 45 26.53 19.60 2.95
N PHE A 46 25.20 19.56 2.87
CA PHE A 46 24.46 19.52 1.60
C PHE A 46 24.81 20.70 0.69
N PRO A 47 24.94 20.48 -0.63
CA PRO A 47 25.12 21.59 -1.56
C PRO A 47 23.83 22.42 -1.67
N GLU A 48 23.93 23.73 -1.42
CA GLU A 48 22.86 24.70 -1.64
C GLU A 48 22.39 24.67 -3.11
N ARG A 49 21.08 24.53 -3.33
CA ARG A 49 20.48 24.74 -4.66
C ARG A 49 20.56 26.21 -5.03
N LYS A 50 21.31 26.53 -6.09
CA LYS A 50 21.23 27.83 -6.77
C LYS A 50 19.83 28.03 -7.35
N SER A 51 19.10 29.02 -6.86
CA SER A 51 17.89 29.55 -7.50
C SER A 51 18.23 30.13 -8.88
N PRO A 52 17.42 29.89 -9.93
CA PRO A 52 17.61 30.57 -11.20
C PRO A 52 17.27 32.07 -11.04
N ALA A 53 18.04 32.92 -11.73
CA ALA A 53 17.97 34.37 -11.69
C ALA A 53 16.63 34.92 -12.23
N PRO A 54 16.17 36.10 -11.76
CA PRO A 54 14.96 36.73 -12.28
C PRO A 54 15.24 37.42 -13.62
N GLU A 55 14.45 37.12 -14.65
CA GLU A 55 14.39 37.90 -15.87
C GLU A 55 13.74 39.26 -15.59
N ALA A 56 14.45 40.33 -15.93
CA ALA A 56 13.97 41.70 -15.84
C ALA A 56 13.27 42.11 -17.16
N GLY A 57 12.09 42.70 -17.04
CA GLY A 57 11.64 43.74 -17.97
C GLY A 57 10.23 43.60 -18.53
N ARG A 58 9.26 44.24 -17.87
CA ARG A 58 8.26 45.14 -18.50
C ARG A 58 7.53 45.95 -17.41
N GLY A 59 7.40 47.25 -17.66
CA GLY A 59 7.04 48.29 -16.68
C GLY A 59 5.55 48.40 -16.31
N PRO A 60 5.18 49.40 -15.48
CA PRO A 60 3.92 49.42 -14.74
C PRO A 60 2.83 50.28 -15.41
N GLY A 61 1.56 49.93 -15.19
CA GLY A 61 0.44 50.81 -15.52
C GLY A 61 -0.96 50.26 -15.22
N ALA A 62 -1.63 50.89 -14.25
CA ALA A 62 -3.08 51.12 -14.09
C ALA A 62 -4.04 50.01 -13.57
N GLY A 63 -4.57 50.24 -12.36
CA GLY A 63 -6.00 50.48 -12.12
C GLY A 63 -6.92 49.27 -11.79
N PRO A 64 -7.74 49.32 -10.71
CA PRO A 64 -8.56 48.20 -10.26
C PRO A 64 -9.96 48.21 -10.90
N GLY A 65 -10.46 47.05 -11.33
CA GLY A 65 -11.84 46.91 -11.78
C GLY A 65 -12.20 45.49 -12.22
N SER A 66 -13.23 44.93 -11.57
CA SER A 66 -14.11 43.82 -12.00
C SER A 66 -13.46 42.47 -12.34
N VAL A 67 -13.75 41.45 -11.53
CA VAL A 67 -13.52 40.03 -11.86
C VAL A 67 -14.72 39.54 -12.69
N PRO A 68 -14.56 39.11 -13.96
CA PRO A 68 -15.57 38.32 -14.67
C PRO A 68 -15.33 36.82 -14.47
N GLU A 69 -16.41 36.03 -14.46
CA GLU A 69 -16.38 34.55 -14.42
C GLU A 69 -15.51 33.94 -15.55
N PRO A 70 -14.84 32.80 -15.30
CA PRO A 70 -14.03 32.17 -16.33
C PRO A 70 -14.89 31.33 -17.32
N PRO A 71 -14.51 31.29 -18.60
CA PRO A 71 -15.24 30.57 -19.64
C PRO A 71 -15.02 29.05 -19.59
N ARG A 72 -16.02 28.32 -20.09
CA ARG A 72 -15.95 26.90 -20.41
C ARG A 72 -14.88 26.61 -21.47
N SER A 73 -14.26 25.45 -21.31
CA SER A 73 -13.39 24.72 -22.24
C SER A 73 -12.00 25.31 -22.50
N LEU A 74 -10.99 24.68 -21.89
CA LEU A 74 -9.73 24.31 -22.55
C LEU A 74 -9.26 23.00 -21.89
N ARG A 75 -9.33 21.90 -22.65
CA ARG A 75 -8.64 20.65 -22.34
C ARG A 75 -7.14 20.92 -22.47
N THR A 76 -6.39 20.72 -21.40
CA THR A 76 -4.94 20.52 -21.48
C THR A 76 -4.69 19.02 -21.47
N GLU A 77 -4.44 18.48 -22.66
CA GLU A 77 -3.73 17.23 -22.84
C GLU A 77 -2.32 17.38 -22.28
N GLY A 78 -1.90 16.44 -21.44
CA GLY A 78 -0.61 16.52 -20.75
C GLY A 78 -0.40 15.37 -19.77
N VAL A 79 -0.17 14.18 -20.32
CA VAL A 79 0.51 13.02 -19.70
C VAL A 79 -0.10 12.50 -18.39
N THR A 80 -1.23 11.79 -18.53
CA THR A 80 -1.62 10.75 -17.56
C THR A 80 -0.91 9.46 -17.95
N GLU A 81 0.12 9.04 -17.22
CA GLU A 81 0.52 7.63 -17.23
C GLU A 81 -0.62 6.85 -16.59
N ASP A 82 -1.53 6.38 -17.45
CA ASP A 82 -2.66 5.55 -17.10
C ASP A 82 -2.12 4.25 -16.53
N TRP A 83 -2.24 4.05 -15.22
CA TRP A 83 -1.78 2.84 -14.55
C TRP A 83 -2.46 1.57 -15.15
N ARG A 84 -3.61 1.70 -15.85
CA ARG A 84 -4.25 0.61 -16.63
C ARG A 84 -3.35 0.09 -17.75
N SER A 85 -2.57 0.97 -18.37
CA SER A 85 -1.60 0.62 -19.42
C SER A 85 -0.42 -0.18 -18.87
N ILE A 86 -0.07 0.01 -17.58
CA ILE A 86 1.00 -0.74 -16.89
C ILE A 86 0.55 -2.17 -16.55
N VAL A 87 -0.76 -2.42 -16.39
CA VAL A 87 -1.29 -3.74 -16.00
C VAL A 87 -1.89 -4.55 -17.15
N GLY A 88 -1.95 -4.01 -18.37
CA GLY A 88 -2.54 -4.69 -19.54
C GLY A 88 -4.02 -5.03 -19.37
N ALA A 89 -4.78 -4.19 -18.67
CA ALA A 89 -6.24 -4.38 -18.55
C ALA A 89 -6.90 -3.98 -19.89
N PRO A 90 -7.83 -4.80 -20.45
CA PRO A 90 -8.52 -4.44 -21.69
C PRO A 90 -9.38 -3.19 -21.50
N ASP A 91 -9.31 -2.29 -22.47
CA ASP A 91 -10.11 -1.07 -22.56
C ASP A 91 -11.62 -1.43 -22.50
N PRO A 92 -12.41 -0.83 -21.58
CA PRO A 92 -13.84 -1.10 -21.46
C PRO A 92 -14.66 -0.71 -22.71
N LYS A 93 -14.04 -0.13 -23.76
CA LYS A 93 -14.71 0.20 -25.02
C LYS A 93 -14.81 -0.94 -26.04
N ILE A 94 -14.37 -2.17 -25.73
CA ILE A 94 -14.59 -3.33 -26.61
C ILE A 94 -15.51 -4.37 -25.94
N GLN A 95 -16.82 -4.10 -26.00
CA GLN A 95 -17.83 -5.15 -26.11
C GLN A 95 -18.89 -4.72 -27.12
N ARG A 96 -18.90 -5.39 -28.28
CA ARG A 96 -20.11 -5.81 -29.01
C ARG A 96 -19.72 -6.52 -30.31
N SER A 97 -19.71 -7.85 -30.25
CA SER A 97 -20.34 -8.71 -31.28
C SER A 97 -20.11 -10.18 -30.93
N ARG A 98 -21.17 -10.88 -30.54
CA ARG A 98 -21.25 -12.35 -30.59
C ARG A 98 -21.28 -12.79 -32.06
N PRO A 99 -20.55 -13.84 -32.46
CA PRO A 99 -20.95 -14.67 -33.59
C PRO A 99 -21.73 -15.89 -33.08
N GLY A 100 -22.85 -16.16 -33.75
CA GLY A 100 -23.76 -17.26 -33.46
C GLY A 100 -23.19 -18.64 -33.79
N ALA A 101 -23.86 -19.65 -33.24
CA ALA A 101 -23.60 -21.07 -33.46
C ALA A 101 -23.73 -21.46 -34.95
N PRO A 102 -22.83 -22.31 -35.48
CA PRO A 102 -23.01 -22.91 -36.79
C PRO A 102 -23.99 -24.12 -36.75
N PRO A 103 -24.75 -24.37 -37.83
CA PRO A 103 -25.65 -25.52 -37.94
C PRO A 103 -24.89 -26.83 -38.28
N PRO A 104 -25.52 -28.01 -38.12
CA PRO A 104 -24.83 -29.30 -38.22
C PRO A 104 -24.68 -29.73 -39.69
N VAL A 105 -23.52 -30.33 -40.02
CA VAL A 105 -23.30 -30.99 -41.32
C VAL A 105 -22.91 -32.44 -41.09
N ALA A 106 -23.46 -33.27 -41.98
CA ALA A 106 -23.65 -34.70 -41.87
C ALA A 106 -22.37 -35.55 -42.03
N ARG A 107 -22.51 -36.79 -41.54
CA ARG A 107 -21.60 -37.92 -41.64
C ARG A 107 -21.40 -38.39 -43.09
N THR A 108 -20.16 -38.70 -43.45
CA THR A 108 -19.82 -39.79 -44.39
C THR A 108 -18.56 -40.49 -43.89
N GLY A 109 -18.60 -41.82 -43.80
CA GLY A 109 -17.52 -42.64 -43.28
C GLY A 109 -16.56 -43.16 -44.35
N ALA A 110 -15.39 -43.61 -43.90
CA ALA A 110 -14.60 -44.70 -44.47
C ALA A 110 -13.47 -45.10 -43.49
N THR A 111 -13.25 -46.41 -43.35
CA THR A 111 -12.15 -47.12 -42.65
C THR A 111 -11.57 -48.15 -43.65
N PRO A 112 -10.47 -48.91 -43.41
CA PRO A 112 -9.32 -48.78 -42.50
C PRO A 112 -7.89 -49.05 -43.13
N ALA A 113 -6.82 -48.56 -42.44
CA ALA A 113 -5.46 -49.13 -42.16
C ALA A 113 -4.56 -49.78 -43.27
N PRO A 114 -3.27 -50.15 -43.04
CA PRO A 114 -2.32 -49.92 -41.91
C PRO A 114 -0.89 -49.45 -42.33
N GLY A 115 -0.02 -49.09 -41.36
CA GLY A 115 1.45 -49.04 -41.57
C GLY A 115 2.24 -48.21 -40.55
N ALA A 116 2.78 -48.86 -39.52
CA ALA A 116 3.88 -48.37 -38.66
C ALA A 116 5.21 -49.02 -39.13
N PRO A 117 6.42 -48.49 -38.80
CA PRO A 117 7.00 -48.52 -37.42
C PRO A 117 7.60 -47.16 -36.98
N SER A 118 7.40 -46.72 -35.74
CA SER A 118 8.20 -46.98 -34.53
C SER A 118 9.63 -46.42 -34.57
N THR A 119 9.83 -45.24 -33.97
CA THR A 119 11.06 -44.91 -33.23
C THR A 119 10.66 -44.35 -31.88
N GLU A 120 11.04 -45.08 -30.85
CA GLU A 120 10.95 -44.73 -29.44
C GLU A 120 12.00 -43.65 -29.16
N ASP A 121 11.56 -42.53 -28.57
CA ASP A 121 12.41 -41.77 -27.66
C ASP A 121 11.50 -41.19 -26.57
N ALA A 122 11.72 -41.72 -25.38
CA ALA A 122 11.03 -41.37 -24.15
C ALA A 122 11.58 -40.05 -23.62
N ASP A 123 10.72 -39.05 -23.45
CA ASP A 123 11.00 -37.94 -22.55
C ASP A 123 9.81 -37.74 -21.62
N ALA A 124 9.97 -38.28 -20.41
CA ALA A 124 9.03 -38.17 -19.31
C ALA A 124 9.13 -36.76 -18.70
N ALA A 125 8.39 -35.81 -19.27
CA ALA A 125 8.16 -34.52 -18.64
C ALA A 125 7.28 -34.69 -17.40
N ALA A 126 7.94 -34.77 -16.24
CA ALA A 126 7.32 -34.71 -14.94
C ALA A 126 6.53 -33.38 -14.79
N THR A 127 5.20 -33.46 -14.88
CA THR A 127 4.31 -32.38 -14.46
C THR A 127 4.43 -32.19 -12.96
N ALA A 128 5.15 -31.14 -12.55
CA ALA A 128 5.13 -30.66 -11.17
C ALA A 128 3.67 -30.32 -10.76
N PRO A 129 3.22 -30.69 -9.56
CA PRO A 129 1.87 -30.37 -9.10
C PRO A 129 1.70 -28.85 -8.96
N PRO A 130 0.49 -28.30 -9.20
CA PRO A 130 0.23 -26.88 -9.04
C PRO A 130 0.46 -26.45 -7.59
N ALA A 131 1.07 -25.28 -7.41
CA ALA A 131 1.31 -24.67 -6.10
C ALA A 131 -0.01 -24.57 -5.31
N PRO A 132 0.00 -24.84 -3.98
CA PRO A 132 -1.22 -24.82 -3.17
C PRO A 132 -1.85 -23.42 -3.21
N ALA A 133 -3.17 -23.37 -3.39
CA ALA A 133 -3.94 -22.14 -3.35
C ALA A 133 -3.70 -21.40 -2.00
N PRO A 134 -3.60 -20.06 -2.01
CA PRO A 134 -3.46 -19.29 -0.78
C PRO A 134 -4.65 -19.58 0.13
N ARG A 135 -4.36 -19.94 1.38
CA ARG A 135 -5.38 -20.29 2.37
C ARG A 135 -5.89 -19.01 3.03
N ALA A 136 -7.21 -18.84 3.02
CA ALA A 136 -7.83 -17.82 3.85
C ALA A 136 -7.47 -18.12 5.32
N VAL A 137 -6.86 -17.15 5.99
CA VAL A 137 -6.88 -17.11 7.46
C VAL A 137 -8.33 -16.84 7.82
N GLY A 138 -9.03 -17.91 8.22
CA GLY A 138 -10.38 -17.81 8.78
C GLY A 138 -10.36 -16.98 10.06
N ALA A 139 -11.48 -16.35 10.39
CA ALA A 139 -11.63 -15.59 11.63
C ALA A 139 -11.09 -16.41 12.80
N ASN A 140 -9.97 -16.00 13.40
CA ASN A 140 -9.53 -16.59 14.64
C ASN A 140 -10.55 -16.12 15.69
N PRO A 141 -11.38 -17.00 16.28
CA PRO A 141 -12.37 -16.59 17.29
C PRO A 141 -11.67 -16.09 18.57
N SER A 142 -10.37 -16.32 18.69
CA SER A 142 -9.50 -15.81 19.74
C SER A 142 -9.09 -14.35 19.49
N HIS A 143 -10.05 -13.46 19.24
CA HIS A 143 -9.74 -12.04 19.37
C HIS A 143 -9.45 -11.79 20.84
N VAL A 144 -8.17 -11.61 21.18
CA VAL A 144 -7.79 -11.14 22.50
C VAL A 144 -8.60 -9.85 22.75
N PRO A 145 -9.33 -9.72 23.87
CA PRO A 145 -10.06 -8.50 24.15
C PRO A 145 -9.08 -7.34 24.17
N ILE A 146 -9.15 -6.48 23.16
CA ILE A 146 -8.43 -5.22 23.16
C ILE A 146 -9.16 -4.35 24.18
N GLU A 147 -8.55 -4.14 25.35
CA GLU A 147 -9.11 -3.25 26.35
C GLU A 147 -9.19 -1.83 25.78
N MET A 148 -10.43 -1.32 25.66
CA MET A 148 -10.67 0.01 25.14
C MET A 148 -10.50 1.03 26.29
N PRO A 149 -9.57 2.00 26.19
CA PRO A 149 -9.49 3.10 27.14
C PRO A 149 -10.84 3.81 27.29
N ALA A 150 -11.20 4.19 28.52
CA ALA A 150 -12.50 4.81 28.81
C ALA A 150 -12.80 6.08 27.97
N ILE A 151 -11.74 6.80 27.57
CA ILE A 151 -11.85 7.96 26.67
C ILE A 151 -12.35 7.54 25.30
N LEU A 152 -11.83 6.44 24.74
CA LEU A 152 -12.25 5.91 23.44
C LEU A 152 -13.63 5.24 23.49
N ALA A 153 -13.98 4.60 24.61
CA ALA A 153 -15.31 4.03 24.79
C ALA A 153 -16.42 5.09 24.71
N LYS A 154 -16.12 6.35 25.08
CA LYS A 154 -17.04 7.48 25.00
C LYS A 154 -17.04 8.20 23.65
N ALA A 155 -16.04 7.96 22.80
CA ALA A 155 -15.91 8.62 21.49
C ALA A 155 -17.06 8.21 20.57
N LYS A 156 -17.86 9.16 20.09
CA LYS A 156 -19.03 8.89 19.22
C LYS A 156 -18.75 9.17 17.75
N THR A 157 -17.69 9.90 17.46
CA THR A 157 -17.31 10.35 16.13
C THR A 157 -15.83 10.09 15.86
N LEU A 158 -15.41 10.11 14.59
CA LEU A 158 -13.99 10.02 14.25
C LEU A 158 -13.18 11.22 14.73
N ASP A 159 -13.83 12.39 14.87
CA ASP A 159 -13.22 13.58 15.47
C ASP A 159 -12.92 13.38 16.97
N ASP A 160 -13.81 12.72 17.71
CA ASP A 160 -13.54 12.34 19.10
C ASP A 160 -12.34 11.40 19.21
N VAL A 161 -12.21 10.46 18.26
CA VAL A 161 -11.05 9.57 18.19
C VAL A 161 -9.78 10.36 17.84
N ALA A 162 -9.84 11.28 16.89
CA ALA A 162 -8.71 12.14 16.54
C ALA A 162 -8.24 12.98 17.74
N LYS A 163 -9.17 13.57 18.50
CA LYS A 163 -8.85 14.28 19.75
C LYS A 163 -8.21 13.37 20.80
N ALA A 164 -8.69 12.14 20.94
CA ALA A 164 -8.09 11.16 21.84
C ALA A 164 -6.66 10.76 21.40
N ILE A 165 -6.42 10.63 20.09
CA ILE A 165 -5.08 10.38 19.53
C ILE A 165 -4.17 11.58 19.81
N ALA A 166 -4.62 12.81 19.61
CA ALA A 166 -3.86 14.02 19.85
C ALA A 166 -3.38 14.16 21.30
N ALA A 167 -4.17 13.66 22.26
CA ALA A 167 -3.84 13.67 23.69
C ALA A 167 -3.11 12.40 24.15
N CYS A 168 -2.86 11.44 23.26
CA CYS A 168 -2.33 10.13 23.62
C CYS A 168 -0.88 10.20 24.10
N LYS A 169 -0.58 9.49 25.20
CA LYS A 169 0.76 9.28 25.74
C LYS A 169 1.04 7.81 26.07
N ALA A 170 0.30 6.90 25.43
CA ALA A 170 0.28 5.48 25.78
C ALA A 170 1.53 4.71 25.33
N CYS A 171 2.36 5.28 24.46
CA CYS A 171 3.63 4.69 24.03
C CYS A 171 4.71 5.76 23.80
N SER A 172 5.94 5.32 23.59
CA SER A 172 7.11 6.20 23.36
C SER A 172 6.97 7.09 22.11
N LEU A 173 6.21 6.64 21.11
CA LEU A 173 6.12 7.32 19.81
C LEU A 173 5.48 8.70 19.89
N SER A 174 4.54 8.93 20.81
CA SER A 174 3.90 10.25 20.99
C SER A 174 4.88 11.32 21.49
N GLY A 175 6.01 10.90 22.08
CA GLY A 175 7.07 11.82 22.52
C GLY A 175 8.11 12.14 21.44
N THR A 176 8.14 11.37 20.34
CA THR A 176 9.13 11.52 19.27
C THR A 176 8.55 12.04 17.95
N ALA A 177 7.26 11.84 17.71
CA ALA A 177 6.58 12.32 16.50
C ALA A 177 6.35 13.83 16.56
N ILE A 178 6.34 14.48 15.39
CA ILE A 178 6.01 15.91 15.25
C ILE A 178 4.50 16.09 15.34
N ASN A 179 3.74 15.28 14.58
CA ASN A 179 2.28 15.28 14.62
C ASN A 179 1.73 13.87 14.82
N HIS A 180 0.48 13.83 15.24
CA HIS A 180 -0.33 12.63 15.15
C HIS A 180 -1.00 12.54 13.78
N VAL A 181 -1.23 11.32 13.32
CA VAL A 181 -1.89 11.04 12.04
C VAL A 181 -3.08 10.12 12.30
N PRO A 182 -4.26 10.68 12.62
CA PRO A 182 -5.40 9.88 13.06
C PRO A 182 -5.98 9.04 11.91
N GLY A 183 -5.94 9.58 10.69
CA GLY A 183 -6.62 9.07 9.52
C GLY A 183 -7.45 10.19 8.88
N GLU A 184 -7.78 10.06 7.60
CA GLU A 184 -8.60 11.03 6.88
C GLU A 184 -9.53 10.34 5.87
N GLY A 185 -10.65 11.00 5.55
CA GLY A 185 -11.63 10.48 4.58
C GLY A 185 -13.07 10.76 4.97
N ASP A 186 -14.01 10.11 4.26
CA ASP A 186 -15.44 10.18 4.57
C ASP A 186 -15.71 9.55 5.96
N PRO A 187 -16.35 10.27 6.91
CA PRO A 187 -16.72 9.70 8.20
C PRO A 187 -17.73 8.55 8.13
N ASN A 188 -18.36 8.33 6.97
CA ASN A 188 -19.26 7.22 6.68
C ASN A 188 -18.67 6.21 5.68
N ALA A 189 -17.36 6.29 5.40
CA ALA A 189 -16.70 5.48 4.38
C ALA A 189 -16.99 3.99 4.59
N LYS A 190 -17.38 3.32 3.50
CA LYS A 190 -17.62 1.87 3.47
C LYS A 190 -16.44 1.07 2.94
N PHE A 191 -15.44 1.76 2.40
CA PHE A 191 -14.16 1.19 1.98
C PHE A 191 -13.08 1.83 2.84
N VAL A 192 -12.36 1.01 3.61
CA VAL A 192 -11.32 1.48 4.53
C VAL A 192 -9.97 0.93 4.10
N VAL A 193 -8.96 1.80 4.06
CA VAL A 193 -7.58 1.43 3.74
C VAL A 193 -6.74 1.55 5.01
N VAL A 194 -6.01 0.48 5.35
CA VAL A 194 -5.18 0.42 6.55
C VAL A 194 -3.73 0.14 6.18
N GLY A 195 -2.84 1.07 6.50
CA GLY A 195 -1.38 0.91 6.41
C GLY A 195 -0.70 0.63 7.75
N GLU A 196 0.63 0.71 7.73
CA GLU A 196 1.49 0.40 8.88
C GLU A 196 1.57 1.57 9.88
N ALA A 197 2.25 2.65 9.48
CA ALA A 197 2.58 3.79 10.32
C ALA A 197 2.83 5.05 9.45
N PRO A 198 2.81 6.25 10.04
CA PRO A 198 3.19 7.47 9.34
C PRO A 198 4.67 7.46 8.93
N GLY A 199 4.96 7.96 7.73
CA GLY A 199 6.32 8.31 7.30
C GLY A 199 6.68 9.75 7.66
N ALA A 200 7.80 10.23 7.13
CA ALA A 200 8.31 11.58 7.43
C ALA A 200 7.34 12.68 7.01
N THR A 201 6.86 12.63 5.77
CA THR A 201 5.94 13.63 5.22
C THR A 201 4.58 13.58 5.93
N GLU A 202 4.11 12.37 6.29
CA GLU A 202 2.87 12.21 7.05
C GLU A 202 2.98 12.81 8.45
N ASP A 203 4.12 12.61 9.13
CA ASP A 203 4.42 13.18 10.45
C ASP A 203 4.54 14.70 10.42
N GLU A 204 5.13 15.27 9.37
CA GLU A 204 5.23 16.72 9.19
C GLU A 204 3.85 17.36 8.92
N LEU A 205 2.98 16.69 8.18
CA LEU A 205 1.69 17.25 7.74
C LEU A 205 0.49 16.82 8.59
N GLY A 206 0.63 15.81 9.46
CA GLY A 206 -0.48 15.26 10.24
C GLY A 206 -1.50 14.48 9.41
N ARG A 207 -1.16 14.07 8.19
CA ARG A 207 -2.07 13.46 7.21
C ARG A 207 -1.54 12.10 6.74
N PRO A 208 -2.37 11.07 6.60
CA PRO A 208 -1.90 9.73 6.21
C PRO A 208 -1.57 9.70 4.72
N PHE A 209 -0.59 8.91 4.28
CA PHE A 209 -0.33 8.66 2.85
C PHE A 209 -0.33 9.93 1.97
N VAL A 210 0.55 10.87 2.28
CA VAL A 210 0.74 12.14 1.53
C VAL A 210 2.12 12.25 0.88
N GLY A 211 3.05 11.34 1.19
CA GLY A 211 4.30 11.18 0.43
C GLY A 211 4.11 10.40 -0.88
N LYS A 212 5.23 10.01 -1.52
CA LYS A 212 5.24 9.29 -2.83
C LYS A 212 4.41 7.99 -2.82
N SER A 213 4.44 7.24 -1.74
CA SER A 213 3.61 6.03 -1.57
C SER A 213 2.11 6.37 -1.53
N GLY A 214 1.77 7.53 -0.96
CA GLY A 214 0.41 8.03 -0.88
C GLY A 214 -0.13 8.59 -2.19
N GLU A 215 0.71 9.24 -2.98
CA GLU A 215 0.38 9.62 -4.36
C GLU A 215 0.05 8.39 -5.21
N LEU A 216 0.86 7.33 -5.09
CA LEU A 216 0.57 6.07 -5.77
C LEU A 216 -0.72 5.41 -5.25
N LEU A 217 -0.95 5.41 -3.94
CA LEU A 217 -2.21 4.92 -3.37
C LEU A 217 -3.42 5.68 -3.93
N THR A 218 -3.32 6.99 -4.09
CA THR A 218 -4.39 7.83 -4.65
C THR A 218 -4.71 7.39 -6.08
N LYS A 219 -3.69 7.17 -6.92
CA LYS A 219 -3.88 6.63 -8.29
C LYS A 219 -4.52 5.24 -8.29
N ILE A 220 -4.16 4.37 -7.33
CA ILE A 220 -4.74 3.04 -7.16
C ILE A 220 -6.21 3.10 -6.70
N LEU A 221 -6.63 4.12 -5.98
CA LEU A 221 -8.03 4.30 -5.61
C LEU A 221 -8.85 4.82 -6.80
N GLU A 222 -8.32 5.81 -7.53
CA GLU A 222 -8.94 6.35 -8.74
C GLU A 222 -9.14 5.27 -9.82
N ALA A 223 -8.20 4.32 -9.89
CA ALA A 223 -8.25 3.13 -10.72
C ALA A 223 -9.53 2.28 -10.57
N ILE A 224 -10.01 2.18 -9.34
CA ILE A 224 -11.23 1.46 -8.95
C ILE A 224 -12.36 2.43 -8.61
N ASP A 225 -12.39 3.59 -9.27
CA ASP A 225 -13.46 4.59 -9.21
C ASP A 225 -13.75 5.12 -7.80
N PHE A 226 -12.73 5.20 -6.95
CA PHE A 226 -12.80 5.92 -5.68
C PHE A 226 -11.95 7.18 -5.72
N ARG A 227 -12.56 8.31 -5.37
CA ARG A 227 -11.79 9.48 -4.94
C ARG A 227 -11.31 9.26 -3.51
N ARG A 228 -10.17 9.84 -3.18
CA ARG A 228 -9.55 9.72 -1.85
C ARG A 228 -10.50 10.12 -0.72
N GLU A 229 -11.35 11.12 -0.95
CA GLU A 229 -12.30 11.65 0.03
C GLU A 229 -13.50 10.72 0.27
N GLN A 230 -13.73 9.72 -0.59
CA GLN A 230 -14.85 8.76 -0.48
C GLN A 230 -14.50 7.51 0.33
N VAL A 231 -13.20 7.28 0.56
CA VAL A 231 -12.71 6.19 1.38
C VAL A 231 -12.20 6.76 2.70
N PHE A 232 -11.92 5.91 3.68
CA PHE A 232 -11.20 6.31 4.88
C PHE A 232 -9.83 5.65 4.91
N ILE A 233 -8.78 6.45 5.03
CA ILE A 233 -7.38 6.00 4.99
C ILE A 233 -6.78 6.23 6.36
N CYS A 234 -6.22 5.18 6.95
CA CYS A 234 -5.51 5.29 8.21
C CYS A 234 -4.38 4.26 8.30
N ASN A 235 -3.68 4.25 9.43
CA ASN A 235 -2.63 3.31 9.77
C ASN A 235 -2.95 2.59 11.08
N VAL A 236 -2.34 1.43 11.30
CA VAL A 236 -2.33 0.76 12.62
C VAL A 236 -1.74 1.69 13.67
N ILE A 237 -0.54 2.23 13.41
CA ILE A 237 0.14 3.18 14.29
C ILE A 237 -0.24 4.63 13.92
N LYS A 238 -0.40 5.49 14.93
CA LYS A 238 -0.84 6.89 14.76
C LYS A 238 0.27 7.95 14.87
N HIS A 239 1.47 7.53 15.25
CA HIS A 239 2.66 8.38 15.42
C HIS A 239 3.83 7.76 14.69
N ARG A 240 4.68 8.57 14.07
CA ARG A 240 5.83 8.07 13.31
C ARG A 240 6.86 7.38 14.21
N PRO A 241 7.26 6.13 13.92
CA PRO A 241 8.42 5.51 14.54
C PRO A 241 9.72 6.25 14.18
N PRO A 242 10.66 6.44 15.13
CA PRO A 242 11.95 7.06 14.84
C PRO A 242 12.65 6.39 13.66
N MET A 243 13.16 7.18 12.72
CA MET A 243 13.83 6.68 11.51
C MET A 243 12.99 5.73 10.63
N ASN A 244 11.66 5.77 10.75
CA ASN A 244 10.73 4.87 10.04
C ASN A 244 11.03 3.37 10.29
N ARG A 245 11.53 3.02 11.48
CA ARG A 245 11.65 1.61 11.88
C ARG A 245 10.27 0.94 11.97
N ASN A 246 10.25 -0.39 11.96
CA ASN A 246 9.04 -1.11 12.28
C ASN A 246 8.60 -0.81 13.74
N PRO A 247 7.29 -0.64 13.99
CA PRO A 247 6.77 -0.49 15.34
C PRO A 247 6.95 -1.77 16.17
N SER A 248 7.12 -1.61 17.48
CA SER A 248 7.20 -2.76 18.40
C SER A 248 5.80 -3.34 18.70
N PRO A 249 5.70 -4.58 19.20
CA PRO A 249 4.43 -5.17 19.63
C PRO A 249 3.71 -4.31 20.69
N ASP A 250 4.43 -3.71 21.62
CA ASP A 250 3.86 -2.82 22.64
C ASP A 250 3.28 -1.53 22.04
N GLU A 251 3.95 -0.96 21.03
CA GLU A 251 3.47 0.21 20.30
C GLU A 251 2.19 -0.12 19.51
N VAL A 252 2.12 -1.33 18.94
CA VAL A 252 0.91 -1.85 18.28
C VAL A 252 -0.22 -2.01 19.28
N ALA A 253 0.04 -2.69 20.41
CA ALA A 253 -0.96 -2.91 21.45
C ALA A 253 -1.52 -1.59 21.99
N ALA A 254 -0.66 -0.58 22.18
CA ALA A 254 -1.08 0.75 22.61
C ALA A 254 -1.91 1.51 21.56
N CYS A 255 -1.66 1.30 20.26
CA CYS A 255 -2.38 1.98 19.19
C CYS A 255 -3.63 1.24 18.70
N ALA A 256 -3.71 -0.08 18.87
CA ALA A 256 -4.80 -0.92 18.39
C ALA A 256 -6.20 -0.48 18.83
N PRO A 257 -6.44 0.01 20.07
CA PRO A 257 -7.74 0.52 20.49
C PRO A 257 -8.26 1.66 19.61
N PHE A 258 -7.39 2.53 19.12
CA PHE A 258 -7.80 3.64 18.23
C PHE A 258 -8.29 3.13 16.89
N LEU A 259 -7.56 2.20 16.26
CA LEU A 259 -7.97 1.61 14.98
C LEU A 259 -9.28 0.82 15.15
N LEU A 260 -9.38 0.02 16.21
CA LEU A 260 -10.61 -0.71 16.52
C LEU A 260 -11.79 0.24 16.63
N ARG A 261 -11.65 1.33 17.40
CA ARG A 261 -12.72 2.31 17.56
C ARG A 261 -13.11 2.99 16.24
N GLN A 262 -12.13 3.30 15.37
CA GLN A 262 -12.41 3.84 14.03
C GLN A 262 -13.25 2.86 13.20
N LEU A 263 -12.89 1.59 13.18
CA LEU A 263 -13.60 0.56 12.42
C LEU A 263 -15.02 0.32 12.97
N GLU A 264 -15.21 0.35 14.29
CA GLU A 264 -16.53 0.26 14.92
C GLU A 264 -17.47 1.41 14.53
N LEU A 265 -16.92 2.63 14.43
CA LEU A 265 -17.68 3.81 14.04
C LEU A 265 -17.99 3.82 12.54
N LEU A 266 -17.02 3.46 11.70
CA LEU A 266 -17.16 3.44 10.24
C LEU A 266 -18.09 2.33 9.75
N LYS A 267 -18.04 1.16 10.40
CA LYS A 267 -18.72 -0.08 9.97
C LYS A 267 -18.51 -0.33 8.47
N PRO A 268 -17.25 -0.55 8.04
CA PRO A 268 -16.94 -0.69 6.63
C PRO A 268 -17.48 -1.99 6.06
N LYS A 269 -17.73 -1.99 4.75
CA LYS A 269 -18.06 -3.19 3.96
C LYS A 269 -16.81 -3.98 3.58
N VAL A 270 -15.66 -3.31 3.46
CA VAL A 270 -14.38 -3.95 3.16
C VAL A 270 -13.22 -3.16 3.76
N ILE A 271 -12.18 -3.89 4.18
CA ILE A 271 -10.89 -3.35 4.59
C ILE A 271 -9.83 -3.78 3.57
N LEU A 272 -9.05 -2.83 3.07
CA LEU A 272 -7.84 -3.09 2.28
C LEU A 272 -6.60 -2.89 3.16
N ALA A 273 -5.93 -3.97 3.52
CA ALA A 273 -4.72 -3.95 4.34
C ALA A 273 -3.47 -3.87 3.45
N LEU A 274 -2.62 -2.86 3.69
CA LEU A 274 -1.45 -2.56 2.88
C LEU A 274 -0.16 -3.07 3.55
N GLY A 275 0.45 -4.09 2.96
CA GLY A 275 1.74 -4.64 3.38
C GLY A 275 1.68 -5.65 4.52
N ASN A 276 2.84 -6.20 4.88
CA ASN A 276 2.98 -7.22 5.92
C ASN A 276 2.41 -6.74 7.25
N PHE A 277 2.80 -5.56 7.69
CA PHE A 277 2.51 -5.12 9.06
C PHE A 277 1.01 -4.95 9.32
N ALA A 278 0.30 -4.25 8.42
CA ALA A 278 -1.14 -4.09 8.52
C ALA A 278 -1.86 -5.44 8.45
N ALA A 279 -1.44 -6.32 7.53
CA ALA A 279 -2.04 -7.65 7.37
C ALA A 279 -1.84 -8.53 8.60
N GLN A 280 -0.61 -8.62 9.11
CA GLN A 280 -0.24 -9.43 10.27
C GLN A 280 -0.91 -8.92 11.55
N THR A 281 -1.01 -7.60 11.72
CA THR A 281 -1.70 -7.00 12.87
C THR A 281 -3.19 -7.30 12.83
N LEU A 282 -3.85 -7.09 11.68
CA LEU A 282 -5.29 -7.30 11.56
C LEU A 282 -5.68 -8.78 11.60
N LEU A 283 -4.88 -9.65 10.99
CA LEU A 283 -5.17 -11.08 10.91
C LEU A 283 -4.54 -11.91 12.03
N GLU A 284 -3.82 -11.26 12.96
CA GLU A 284 -3.13 -11.89 14.09
C GLU A 284 -2.30 -13.11 13.63
N THR A 285 -1.46 -12.91 12.62
CA THR A 285 -0.69 -13.97 11.95
C THR A 285 0.75 -13.53 11.70
N ASP A 286 1.65 -14.49 11.56
CA ASP A 286 3.04 -14.31 11.13
C ASP A 286 3.22 -14.50 9.61
N LEU A 287 2.16 -14.88 8.89
CA LEU A 287 2.22 -15.08 7.45
C LEU A 287 2.56 -13.78 6.73
N GLY A 288 3.50 -13.87 5.79
CA GLY A 288 3.87 -12.74 4.94
C GLY A 288 2.78 -12.43 3.90
N VAL A 289 2.75 -11.18 3.45
CA VAL A 289 1.84 -10.61 2.46
C VAL A 289 1.69 -11.55 1.27
N THR A 290 2.78 -12.08 0.72
CA THR A 290 2.76 -12.98 -0.44
C THR A 290 1.88 -14.23 -0.27
N LYS A 291 1.72 -14.74 0.95
CA LYS A 291 0.85 -15.89 1.26
C LYS A 291 -0.60 -15.47 1.54
N LEU A 292 -0.82 -14.23 1.95
CA LEU A 292 -2.13 -13.69 2.35
C LEU A 292 -2.88 -13.00 1.20
N ARG A 293 -2.20 -12.55 0.14
CA ARG A 293 -2.88 -11.87 -0.97
C ARG A 293 -3.75 -12.82 -1.80
N ALA A 294 -4.46 -12.25 -2.78
CA ALA A 294 -5.36 -12.95 -3.70
C ALA A 294 -6.49 -13.75 -3.01
N THR A 295 -6.73 -13.46 -1.73
CA THR A 295 -7.71 -14.18 -0.90
C THR A 295 -8.52 -13.18 -0.09
N GLU A 296 -9.77 -13.52 0.16
CA GLU A 296 -10.63 -12.81 1.09
C GLU A 296 -10.48 -13.38 2.51
N HIS A 297 -10.21 -12.49 3.45
CA HIS A 297 -10.13 -12.79 4.88
C HIS A 297 -11.29 -12.13 5.63
N SER A 298 -11.36 -12.36 6.94
CA SER A 298 -12.32 -11.68 7.81
C SER A 298 -11.61 -11.07 9.01
N TYR A 299 -11.88 -9.80 9.27
CA TYR A 299 -11.52 -9.10 10.50
C TYR A 299 -12.78 -8.76 11.28
N ARG A 300 -13.03 -9.47 12.39
CA ARG A 300 -14.22 -9.27 13.23
C ARG A 300 -15.54 -9.26 12.43
N GLY A 301 -15.66 -10.13 11.43
CA GLY A 301 -16.83 -10.22 10.55
C GLY A 301 -16.82 -9.24 9.37
N ILE A 302 -15.84 -8.35 9.27
CA ILE A 302 -15.65 -7.43 8.14
C ILE A 302 -14.75 -8.11 7.10
N PRO A 303 -15.15 -8.17 5.81
CA PRO A 303 -14.26 -8.64 4.75
C PRO A 303 -12.95 -7.84 4.68
N LEU A 304 -11.83 -8.56 4.59
CA LEU A 304 -10.48 -7.98 4.53
C LEU A 304 -9.72 -8.55 3.34
N VAL A 305 -9.10 -7.68 2.54
CA VAL A 305 -8.19 -8.06 1.46
C VAL A 305 -6.80 -7.52 1.76
N VAL A 306 -5.79 -8.37 1.59
CA VAL A 306 -4.38 -8.01 1.78
C VAL A 306 -3.75 -7.72 0.43
N THR A 307 -2.98 -6.64 0.34
CA THR A 307 -2.15 -6.35 -0.83
C THR A 307 -0.78 -5.79 -0.44
N PHE A 308 0.11 -5.58 -1.42
CA PHE A 308 1.41 -4.97 -1.19
C PHE A 308 1.29 -3.50 -0.79
N HIS A 309 2.20 -3.05 0.08
CA HIS A 309 2.28 -1.63 0.43
C HIS A 309 2.74 -0.80 -0.80
N PRO A 310 2.16 0.38 -1.07
CA PRO A 310 2.54 1.19 -2.23
C PRO A 310 4.05 1.51 -2.31
N ALA A 311 4.72 1.67 -1.17
CA ALA A 311 6.17 1.87 -1.14
C ALA A 311 6.96 0.67 -1.71
N ALA A 312 6.46 -0.56 -1.55
CA ALA A 312 7.05 -1.76 -2.16
C ALA A 312 6.83 -1.79 -3.67
N LEU A 313 5.69 -1.28 -4.16
CA LEU A 313 5.39 -1.16 -5.60
C LEU A 313 6.29 -0.15 -6.31
N LEU A 314 6.68 0.92 -5.60
CA LEU A 314 7.64 1.91 -6.09
C LEU A 314 9.04 1.32 -6.25
N ARG A 315 9.44 0.41 -5.36
CA ARG A 315 10.75 -0.27 -5.40
C ARG A 315 10.77 -1.44 -6.37
N ASN A 316 9.66 -2.17 -6.51
CA ASN A 316 9.58 -3.37 -7.34
C ASN A 316 8.35 -3.34 -8.24
N PRO A 317 8.51 -3.00 -9.53
CA PRO A 317 7.42 -2.96 -10.51
C PRO A 317 6.69 -4.30 -10.69
N ASN A 318 7.35 -5.44 -10.43
CA ASN A 318 6.73 -6.77 -10.58
C ASN A 318 5.57 -7.00 -9.61
N TYR A 319 5.48 -6.21 -8.54
CA TYR A 319 4.37 -6.27 -7.59
C TYR A 319 3.13 -5.48 -8.02
N LYS A 320 3.22 -4.64 -9.07
CA LYS A 320 2.09 -3.79 -9.50
C LYS A 320 0.91 -4.61 -10.02
N ARG A 321 1.15 -5.59 -10.90
CA ARG A 321 0.08 -6.44 -11.44
C ARG A 321 -0.61 -7.27 -10.35
N PRO A 322 0.11 -8.00 -9.48
CA PRO A 322 -0.56 -8.71 -8.40
C PRO A 322 -1.30 -7.79 -7.43
N ALA A 323 -0.76 -6.61 -7.12
CA ALA A 323 -1.47 -5.64 -6.30
C ALA A 323 -2.76 -5.14 -6.97
N TRP A 324 -2.75 -4.97 -8.29
CA TRP A 324 -3.93 -4.61 -9.03
C TRP A 324 -5.03 -5.68 -8.94
N GLU A 325 -4.67 -6.96 -9.07
CA GLU A 325 -5.61 -8.08 -8.93
C GLU A 325 -6.25 -8.12 -7.52
N ASP A 326 -5.46 -7.84 -6.48
CA ASP A 326 -5.93 -7.74 -5.09
C ASP A 326 -6.91 -6.56 -4.91
N VAL A 327 -6.59 -5.39 -5.46
CA VAL A 327 -7.44 -4.19 -5.35
C VAL A 327 -8.76 -4.38 -6.12
N GLN A 328 -8.74 -5.06 -7.26
CA GLN A 328 -9.96 -5.47 -7.96
C GLN A 328 -10.80 -6.46 -7.14
N LEU A 329 -10.17 -7.40 -6.41
CA LEU A 329 -10.88 -8.28 -5.49
C LEU A 329 -11.58 -7.49 -4.39
N ALA A 330 -10.87 -6.55 -3.74
CA ALA A 330 -11.46 -5.68 -2.73
C ALA A 330 -12.65 -4.89 -3.29
N ARG A 331 -12.55 -4.39 -4.52
CA ARG A 331 -13.65 -3.70 -5.22
C ARG A 331 -14.85 -4.62 -5.45
N ARG A 332 -14.64 -5.83 -5.95
CA ARG A 332 -15.73 -6.82 -6.14
C ARG A 332 -16.43 -7.18 -4.83
N ILE A 333 -15.69 -7.27 -3.73
CA ILE A 333 -16.24 -7.53 -2.40
C ILE A 333 -17.08 -6.34 -1.92
N PHE A 334 -16.60 -5.12 -2.17
CA PHE A 334 -17.35 -3.91 -1.84
C PHE A 334 -18.68 -3.83 -2.60
N ASP A 335 -18.68 -4.12 -3.91
CA ASP A 335 -19.86 -3.98 -4.76
C ASP A 335 -20.98 -4.99 -4.45
N ARG A 336 -20.65 -6.14 -3.84
CA ARG A 336 -21.62 -7.19 -3.48
C ARG A 336 -22.18 -7.09 -2.04
N ALA A 337 -21.57 -6.24 -1.20
CA ALA A 337 -21.90 -6.08 0.22
C ALA A 337 -22.94 -4.98 0.45
#